data_AF-A0A0B3A7B4-F1
#
_entry.id   AF-A0A0B3A7B4-F1
#
_cell.length_a   1.000
_cell.length_b   1.000
_cell.length_c   1.000
_cell.angle_alpha   90.00
_cell.angle_beta   90.00
_cell.angle_gamma   90.00
#
_symmetry.space_group_name_H-M   'P 1'
#
loop_
_entity.id
_entity.type
_entity.pdbx_description
1 polymer ?
#
loop_
_entity_poly.entity_id
_entity_poly.type
_entity_poly.pdbx_seq_one_letter_code
_entity_poly.pdbx_strand_id
1 'polypeptide(L)'
;MLVFDFSSGWYVLFFFALGLFVIFSHIRKSTKDVVKFGAIGLAIGIVSEAIGVGMGLWNYSSGNWPVILWLLYFLYTAAFYQIFWVLNREKK
;
A
#
# COMPACT_ATOMS: atom_id res chain seq x y z
N MET A 1 28.20 0.42 11.79
CA MET A 1 27.00 -0.22 12.34
C MET A 1 25.81 0.60 11.87
N LEU A 2 25.05 0.14 10.88
CA LEU A 2 23.87 0.87 10.38
C LEU A 2 22.73 0.67 11.38
N VAL A 3 22.62 1.58 12.34
CA VAL A 3 21.46 1.64 13.23
C VAL A 3 20.39 2.42 12.47
N PHE A 4 19.41 1.71 11.93
CA PHE A 4 18.24 2.33 11.33
C PHE A 4 17.38 2.93 12.45
N ASP A 5 17.52 4.23 12.69
CA ASP A 5 16.70 4.96 13.66
C ASP A 5 15.39 5.39 12.99
N PHE A 6 14.39 4.51 13.05
CA PHE A 6 13.07 4.79 12.50
C PHE A 6 12.23 5.56 13.52
N SER A 7 11.62 6.66 13.08
CA SER A 7 10.69 7.39 13.95
C SER A 7 9.50 6.50 14.35
N SER A 8 8.96 6.72 15.55
CA SER A 8 7.84 5.94 16.11
C SER A 8 6.63 5.87 15.17
N GLY A 9 6.40 6.90 14.35
CA GLY A 9 5.31 6.95 13.36
C GLY A 9 5.40 5.85 12.29
N TRP A 10 6.61 5.38 11.95
CA TRP A 10 6.79 4.31 10.97
C TRP A 10 6.28 2.96 11.48
N TYR A 11 6.44 2.69 12.78
CA TYR A 11 5.92 1.46 13.40
C TYR A 11 4.38 1.48 13.44
N VAL A 12 3.78 2.64 13.74
CA VAL A 12 2.31 2.80 13.72
C VAL A 12 1.75 2.50 12.33
N LEU A 13 2.37 3.06 11.29
CA LEU A 13 1.96 2.83 9.91
C LEU A 13 2.15 1.37 9.48
N PHE A 14 3.24 0.73 9.91
CA PHE A 14 3.49 -0.69 9.65
C PHE A 14 2.43 -1.59 10.27
N PHE A 15 2.09 -1.39 11.55
CA PHE A 15 1.05 -2.19 12.20
C PHE A 15 -0.35 -1.91 11.64
N PHE A 16 -0.63 -0.68 11.23
CA PHE A 16 -1.87 -0.33 10.53
C PHE A 16 -2.00 -1.07 9.19
N ALA A 17 -0.94 -1.05 8.37
CA ALA A 17 -0.87 -1.81 7.13
C ALA A 17 -1.04 -3.32 7.39
N LEU A 18 -0.35 -3.88 8.39
CA LEU A 18 -0.46 -5.28 8.75
C LEU A 18 -1.88 -5.66 9.18
N GLY A 19 -2.56 -4.81 9.96
CA GLY A 19 -3.95 -4.99 10.36
C GLY A 19 -4.90 -5.05 9.17
N LEU A 20 -4.75 -4.11 8.22
CA LEU A 20 -5.51 -4.14 6.96
C LEU A 20 -5.26 -5.44 6.19
N PHE A 21 -4.00 -5.88 6.06
CA PHE A 21 -3.65 -7.14 5.39
C PHE A 21 -4.36 -8.36 6.00
N VAL A 22 -4.35 -8.49 7.33
CA VAL A 22 -5.01 -9.58 8.05
C VAL A 22 -6.51 -9.54 7.81
N ILE A 23 -7.13 -8.37 7.88
CA ILE A 23 -8.56 -8.18 7.60
C ILE A 23 -8.88 -8.62 6.15
N PHE A 24 -8.10 -8.18 5.16
CA PHE A 24 -8.32 -8.55 3.76
C PHE A 24 -8.12 -10.03 3.47
N SER A 25 -7.19 -10.69 4.17
CA SER A 25 -6.97 -12.12 4.03
C SER A 25 -8.19 -12.96 4.43
N HIS A 26 -9.01 -12.47 5.38
CA HIS A 26 -10.19 -13.18 5.89
C HIS A 26 -11.48 -12.92 5.10
N ILE A 27 -11.57 -11.82 4.32
CA ILE A 27 -12.82 -11.43 3.61
C ILE A 27 -12.90 -12.04 2.19
N ARG A 28 -11.92 -12.87 1.76
CA ARG A 28 -11.68 -13.16 0.33
C ARG A 28 -12.61 -14.20 -0.32
N LYS A 29 -12.95 -13.95 -1.60
CA LYS A 29 -13.45 -14.97 -2.54
C LYS A 29 -12.73 -15.09 -3.91
N SER A 30 -11.59 -14.43 -4.11
CA SER A 30 -10.61 -14.77 -5.17
C SER A 30 -9.28 -14.08 -4.84
N THR A 31 -8.32 -14.82 -4.27
CA THR A 31 -7.00 -14.28 -3.90
C THR A 31 -6.27 -13.70 -5.12
N LYS A 32 -6.50 -14.28 -6.30
CA LYS A 32 -5.77 -13.94 -7.52
C LYS A 32 -6.05 -12.52 -8.01
N ASP A 33 -7.32 -12.11 -8.06
CA ASP A 33 -7.69 -10.80 -8.60
C ASP A 33 -7.35 -9.67 -7.63
N VAL A 34 -7.50 -9.91 -6.33
CA VAL A 34 -7.10 -8.96 -5.27
C VAL A 34 -5.58 -8.73 -5.29
N VAL A 35 -4.79 -9.80 -5.42
CA VAL A 35 -3.33 -9.69 -5.52
C VAL A 35 -2.92 -8.97 -6.81
N LYS A 36 -3.58 -9.28 -7.95
CA LYS A 36 -3.31 -8.62 -9.23
C LYS A 36 -3.58 -7.11 -9.15
N PHE A 37 -4.72 -6.71 -8.60
CA PHE A 37 -5.05 -5.29 -8.43
C PHE A 37 -4.11 -4.58 -7.45
N GLY A 38 -3.79 -5.22 -6.32
CA GLY A 38 -2.80 -4.71 -5.38
C GLY A 38 -1.43 -4.49 -6.03
N ALA A 39 -0.96 -5.45 -6.84
CA ALA A 39 0.33 -5.35 -7.53
C ALA A 39 0.35 -4.21 -8.57
N ILE A 40 -0.75 -3.99 -9.28
CA ILE A 40 -0.89 -2.85 -10.21
C ILE A 40 -0.82 -1.52 -9.46
N GLY A 41 -1.56 -1.39 -8.35
CA GLY A 41 -1.54 -0.19 -7.51
C GLY A 41 -0.16 0.12 -6.94
N LEU A 42 0.53 -0.92 -6.46
CA LEU A 42 1.92 -0.85 -6.02
C LEU A 42 2.85 -0.31 -7.12
N ALA A 43 2.78 -0.89 -8.33
CA ALA A 43 3.64 -0.48 -9.44
C ALA A 43 3.39 0.99 -9.83
N ILE A 44 2.13 1.40 -9.91
CA ILE A 44 1.76 2.80 -10.19
C ILE A 44 2.30 3.71 -9.09
N GLY A 45 2.10 3.37 -7.81
CA GLY A 45 2.58 4.16 -6.68
C GLY A 45 4.10 4.35 -6.69
N ILE A 46 4.87 3.29 -6.93
CA ILE A 46 6.34 3.38 -7.05
C ILE A 46 6.75 4.32 -8.19
N VAL A 47 6.12 4.21 -9.36
CA VAL A 47 6.44 5.06 -10.51
C VAL A 47 6.07 6.51 -10.24
N SER A 48 4.90 6.78 -9.65
CA SER A 48 4.47 8.13 -9.27
C SER A 48 5.41 8.77 -8.26
N GLU A 49 5.90 8.00 -7.29
CA GLU A 49 6.91 8.47 -6.33
C GLU A 49 8.24 8.81 -6.99
N ALA A 50 8.73 7.95 -7.88
CA ALA A 50 9.97 8.21 -8.61
C ALA A 50 9.89 9.46 -9.49
N ILE A 51 8.75 9.66 -10.17
CA ILE A 51 8.51 10.87 -10.97
C ILE A 51 8.40 12.10 -10.08
N GLY A 52 7.60 12.05 -9.01
CA GLY A 52 7.37 13.19 -8.12
C GLY A 52 8.62 13.68 -7.42
N VAL A 53 9.44 12.75 -6.91
CA VAL A 53 10.75 13.06 -6.33
C VAL A 53 11.73 13.54 -7.41
N GLY A 54 11.76 12.90 -8.58
CA GLY A 54 12.63 13.29 -9.70
C GLY A 54 12.31 14.69 -10.27
N MET A 55 11.05 15.12 -10.18
CA MET A 55 10.60 16.46 -10.57
C MET A 55 10.66 17.47 -9.43
N GLY A 56 11.06 17.06 -8.22
CA GLY A 56 11.12 17.93 -7.04
C GLY A 56 9.77 18.40 -6.49
N LEU A 57 8.68 17.69 -6.80
CA LEU A 57 7.33 18.02 -6.32
C LEU A 57 7.19 17.80 -4.80
N TRP A 58 7.88 16.81 -4.27
CA TRP A 58 8.05 16.57 -2.84
C TRP A 58 9.40 15.90 -2.59
N ASN A 59 9.87 15.97 -1.35
CA ASN A 59 11.15 15.40 -0.94
C ASN A 59 10.97 14.55 0.30
N TYR A 60 11.69 13.42 0.33
CA TYR A 60 11.81 12.60 1.53
C TYR A 60 13.02 13.04 2.35
N SER A 61 12.87 13.05 3.68
CA SER A 61 13.97 13.37 4.59
C SER A 61 15.16 12.42 4.37
N SER A 62 16.34 12.99 4.18
CA SER A 62 17.65 12.32 4.26
C SER A 62 17.81 11.05 3.41
N GLY A 63 17.26 11.02 2.19
CA GLY A 63 17.44 9.87 1.27
C GLY A 63 16.70 8.60 1.70
N ASN A 64 15.89 8.66 2.75
CA ASN A 64 15.05 7.54 3.18
C ASN A 64 13.84 7.44 2.25
N TRP A 65 13.92 6.51 1.29
CA TRP A 65 12.76 6.15 0.49
C TRP A 65 11.67 5.57 1.38
N PRO A 66 10.40 5.98 1.17
CA PRO A 66 9.30 5.58 2.03
C PRO A 66 8.82 4.18 1.66
N VAL A 67 9.65 3.16 1.85
CA VAL A 67 9.36 1.77 1.47
C VAL A 67 8.04 1.28 2.09
N ILE A 68 7.60 1.85 3.22
CA ILE A 68 6.28 1.55 3.80
C ILE A 68 5.11 1.94 2.88
N LEU A 69 5.25 3.01 2.09
CA LEU A 69 4.21 3.47 1.17
C LEU A 69 3.95 2.43 0.10
N TRP A 70 4.96 1.66 -0.30
CA TRP A 70 4.80 0.58 -1.27
C TRP A 70 3.83 -0.48 -0.76
N LEU A 71 4.04 -0.93 0.47
CA LEU A 71 3.12 -1.87 1.12
C LEU A 71 1.71 -1.26 1.26
N LEU A 72 1.62 0.02 1.61
CA LEU A 72 0.35 0.72 1.70
C LEU A 72 -0.37 0.81 0.34
N TYR A 73 0.32 1.11 -0.75
CA TYR A 73 -0.28 1.14 -2.09
C TYR A 73 -0.86 -0.22 -2.46
N PHE A 74 -0.10 -1.30 -2.22
CA PHE A 74 -0.60 -2.66 -2.47
C PHE A 74 -1.88 -2.93 -1.68
N LEU A 75 -1.84 -2.69 -0.37
CA LEU A 75 -2.94 -3.02 0.53
C LEU A 75 -4.17 -2.16 0.28
N TYR A 76 -4.00 -0.87 0.01
CA TYR A 76 -5.10 0.05 -0.24
C TYR A 76 -5.79 -0.26 -1.56
N THR A 77 -5.04 -0.59 -2.62
CA THR A 77 -5.64 -0.97 -3.90
C THR A 77 -6.31 -2.35 -3.82
N ALA A 78 -5.70 -3.31 -3.12
CA ALA A 78 -6.32 -4.60 -2.85
C ALA A 78 -7.63 -4.44 -2.05
N ALA A 79 -7.62 -3.56 -1.04
CA ALA A 79 -8.78 -3.21 -0.23
C ALA A 79 -9.93 -2.66 -1.07
N PHE A 80 -9.61 -1.64 -1.87
CA PHE A 80 -10.59 -0.94 -2.68
C PHE A 80 -11.25 -1.88 -3.70
N TYR A 81 -10.47 -2.73 -4.35
CA TYR A 81 -11.02 -3.74 -5.26
C TYR A 81 -12.02 -4.66 -4.57
N GLN A 82 -11.73 -5.08 -3.34
CA GLN A 82 -12.59 -5.98 -2.59
C GLN A 82 -13.89 -5.29 -2.14
N ILE A 83 -13.80 -4.03 -1.67
CA ILE A 83 -14.98 -3.21 -1.34
C ILE A 83 -15.85 -3.01 -2.59
N PHE A 84 -15.24 -2.60 -3.70
CA PHE A 84 -15.95 -2.38 -4.96
C PHE A 84 -16.69 -3.63 -5.44
N TRP A 85 -16.06 -4.80 -5.30
CA TRP A 85 -16.69 -6.07 -5.64
C TRP A 85 -17.88 -6.39 -4.73
N VAL A 86 -17.76 -6.20 -3.42
CA VAL A 86 -18.87 -6.41 -2.46
C VAL A 86 -20.05 -5.51 -2.81
N LEU A 87 -19.80 -4.21 -3.00
CA LEU A 87 -20.84 -3.23 -3.33
C LEU A 87 -21.56 -3.51 -4.65
N ASN A 88 -20.84 -4.02 -5.66
CA ASN A 88 -21.44 -4.39 -6.94
C ASN A 88 -22.23 -5.70 -6.88
N ARG A 89 -22.00 -6.54 -5.86
CA ARG A 89 -22.75 -7.77 -5.66
C ARG A 89 -24.11 -7.53 -5.03
N GLU A 90 -24.22 -6.59 -4.11
CA GLU A 90 -25.52 -6.24 -3.49
C GLU A 90 -26.50 -5.57 -4.46
N LYS A 91 -26.02 -5.14 -5.63
CA LYS A 91 -26.84 -4.57 -6.70
C LYS A 91 -27.39 -5.60 -7.70
N LYS A 92 -27.05 -6.88 -7.55
CA LYS A 92 -27.53 -7.99 -8.40
C LYS A 92 -28.44 -8.91 -7.62
#